data_AF-A0A661Y1I6-F1
#
_entry.id   AF-A0A661Y1I6-F1
#
_cell.length_a   1.000
_cell.length_b   1.000
_cell.length_c   1.000
_cell.angle_alpha   90.00
_cell.angle_beta   90.00
_cell.angle_gamma   90.00
#
_symmetry.space_group_name_H-M   'P 1'
#
loop_
_entity.id
_entity.type
_entity.pdbx_description
1 polymer ?
#
loop_
_entity_poly.entity_id
_entity_poly.type
_entity_poly.pdbx_seq_one_letter_code
_entity_poly.pdbx_strand_id
1 'polypeptide(L)'
;MKNAILLEILTFTEWYHYALLFLWLVLLFYGLSRFYLIETLFKPMRDFQQDEVHGKKLLISSFFLGIFLFLALTFTPARFEVNREYIKYGFYFIFLLLLIYNAWVSIRFYKPESRAMRSILMTFLMVVYFYSGMLGGLMVIAFVALFIIIYAFIKLRKTLTIG
;
A
#
# COMPACT_ATOMS: atom_id res chain seq x y z
N MET A 1 -5.13 -40.51 -5.54
CA MET A 1 -5.29 -39.69 -6.76
C MET A 1 -6.03 -38.38 -6.50
N LYS A 2 -7.21 -38.36 -5.83
CA LYS A 2 -7.91 -37.10 -5.45
C LYS A 2 -7.08 -36.11 -4.61
N ASN A 3 -6.23 -36.61 -3.70
CA ASN A 3 -5.40 -35.74 -2.85
C ASN A 3 -4.27 -35.03 -3.61
N ALA A 4 -3.76 -35.61 -4.71
CA ALA A 4 -2.71 -34.99 -5.50
C ALA A 4 -3.27 -33.81 -6.32
N ILE A 5 -4.45 -33.97 -6.92
CA ILE A 5 -5.15 -32.91 -7.66
C ILE A 5 -5.57 -31.78 -6.71
N LEU A 6 -6.02 -32.11 -5.49
CA LEU A 6 -6.38 -31.09 -4.49
C LEU A 6 -5.15 -30.27 -4.04
N LEU A 7 -4.01 -30.93 -3.84
CA LEU A 7 -2.73 -30.28 -3.49
C LEU A 7 -2.18 -29.43 -4.64
N GLU A 8 -2.36 -29.87 -5.88
CA GLU A 8 -1.96 -29.15 -7.09
C GLU A 8 -2.86 -27.91 -7.33
N ILE A 9 -4.15 -27.97 -7.02
CA ILE A 9 -5.08 -26.83 -7.07
C ILE A 9 -4.80 -25.83 -5.92
N LEU A 10 -4.55 -26.32 -4.70
CA LEU A 10 -4.17 -25.50 -3.54
C LEU A 10 -2.86 -24.77 -3.79
N THR A 11 -1.86 -25.46 -4.33
CA THR A 11 -0.62 -24.81 -4.72
C THR A 11 -0.86 -23.83 -5.87
N PHE A 12 -1.51 -24.23 -6.98
CA PHE A 12 -1.78 -23.35 -8.14
C PHE A 12 -2.49 -22.03 -7.77
N THR A 13 -3.44 -22.10 -6.85
CA THR A 13 -4.13 -20.91 -6.33
C THR A 13 -3.17 -20.00 -5.55
N GLU A 14 -2.23 -20.51 -4.77
CA GLU A 14 -1.32 -19.70 -3.97
C GLU A 14 -0.31 -18.88 -4.81
N TRP A 15 0.36 -19.46 -5.81
CA TRP A 15 1.36 -18.72 -6.61
C TRP A 15 0.76 -17.62 -7.49
N TYR A 16 -0.47 -17.81 -7.98
CA TYR A 16 -1.14 -16.79 -8.80
C TYR A 16 -1.47 -15.53 -7.99
N HIS A 17 -1.85 -15.67 -6.72
CA HIS A 17 -2.06 -14.54 -5.82
C HIS A 17 -0.75 -13.76 -5.59
N TYR A 18 0.36 -14.47 -5.46
CA TYR A 18 1.69 -13.87 -5.32
C TYR A 18 2.16 -13.15 -6.58
N ALA A 19 1.97 -13.76 -7.75
CA ALA A 19 2.30 -13.13 -9.03
C ALA A 19 1.45 -11.88 -9.27
N LEU A 20 0.14 -11.93 -8.99
CA LEU A 20 -0.75 -10.79 -9.05
C LEU A 20 -0.33 -9.65 -8.10
N LEU A 21 0.09 -9.98 -6.88
CA LEU A 21 0.55 -8.97 -5.92
C LEU A 21 1.89 -8.34 -6.33
N PHE A 22 2.83 -9.15 -6.81
CA PHE A 22 4.08 -8.63 -7.37
C PHE A 22 3.80 -7.71 -8.56
N LEU A 23 2.93 -8.12 -9.48
CA LEU A 23 2.48 -7.31 -10.60
C LEU A 23 1.81 -6.01 -10.11
N TRP A 24 0.95 -6.10 -9.09
CA TRP A 24 0.28 -4.95 -8.49
C TRP A 24 1.26 -3.95 -7.86
N LEU A 25 2.28 -4.43 -7.14
CA LEU A 25 3.34 -3.59 -6.60
C LEU A 25 4.17 -2.95 -7.71
N VAL A 26 4.56 -3.71 -8.74
CA VAL A 26 5.27 -3.16 -9.91
C VAL A 26 4.43 -2.08 -10.59
N LEU A 27 3.12 -2.28 -10.74
CA LEU A 27 2.20 -1.28 -11.30
C LEU A 27 2.09 -0.04 -10.41
N LEU A 28 2.03 -0.20 -9.08
CA LEU A 28 2.02 0.93 -8.14
C LEU A 28 3.34 1.72 -8.23
N PHE A 29 4.49 1.07 -8.19
CA PHE A 29 5.80 1.74 -8.30
C PHE A 29 6.00 2.39 -9.68
N TYR A 30 5.59 1.72 -10.75
CA TYR A 30 5.61 2.28 -12.10
C TYR A 30 4.70 3.51 -12.20
N GLY A 31 3.47 3.43 -11.70
CA GLY A 31 2.52 4.54 -11.63
C GLY A 31 3.09 5.72 -10.83
N LEU A 32 3.72 5.45 -9.69
CA LEU A 32 4.39 6.45 -8.85
C LEU A 32 5.58 7.12 -9.57
N SER A 33 6.34 6.37 -10.38
CA SER A 33 7.46 6.90 -11.17
C SER A 33 6.99 7.80 -12.32
N ARG A 34 5.80 7.56 -12.86
CA ARG A 34 5.17 8.35 -13.93
C ARG A 34 4.22 9.42 -13.39
N PHE A 35 4.04 9.50 -12.08
CA PHE A 35 3.07 10.37 -11.44
C PHE A 35 3.31 11.86 -11.71
N TYR A 36 4.57 12.27 -11.85
CA TYR A 36 4.91 13.63 -12.27
C TYR A 36 4.25 14.02 -13.60
N LEU A 37 4.26 13.13 -14.59
CA LEU A 37 3.64 13.39 -15.89
C LEU A 37 2.12 13.61 -15.74
N ILE A 38 1.48 12.83 -14.86
CA ILE A 38 0.06 12.99 -14.54
C ILE A 38 -0.21 14.34 -13.88
N GLU A 39 0.64 14.78 -12.93
CA GLU A 39 0.49 16.09 -12.29
C GLU A 39 0.68 17.27 -13.26
N THR A 40 1.58 17.15 -14.25
CA THR A 40 1.77 18.22 -15.26
C THR A 40 0.54 18.47 -16.13
N LEU A 41 -0.34 17.47 -16.31
CA LEU A 41 -1.61 17.61 -17.04
C LEU A 41 -2.58 18.57 -16.34
N PHE A 42 -2.44 18.78 -15.03
CA PHE A 42 -3.33 19.61 -14.24
C PHE A 42 -2.91 21.09 -14.16
N LYS A 43 -2.02 21.56 -15.06
CA LYS A 43 -1.68 22.99 -15.22
C LYS A 43 -1.46 23.73 -13.89
N PRO A 44 -0.37 23.43 -13.17
CA PRO A 44 -0.06 24.10 -11.92
C PRO A 44 0.12 25.62 -12.08
N MET A 45 -0.09 26.38 -11.01
CA MET A 45 0.00 27.85 -11.02
C MET A 45 1.45 28.38 -11.00
N ARG A 46 2.43 27.58 -10.60
CA ARG A 46 3.86 27.92 -10.57
C ARG A 46 4.68 26.89 -11.35
N ASP A 47 5.88 27.29 -11.80
CA ASP A 47 6.87 26.37 -12.38
C ASP A 47 7.14 25.23 -11.38
N PHE A 48 6.67 24.06 -11.77
CA PHE A 48 6.38 22.94 -10.89
C PHE A 48 7.61 22.15 -10.43
N GLN A 49 8.82 22.65 -10.75
CA GLN A 49 10.07 21.95 -10.48
C GLN A 49 10.49 21.95 -9.00
N GLN A 50 9.89 22.79 -8.13
CA GLN A 50 10.19 22.80 -6.69
C GLN A 50 9.13 22.13 -5.81
N ASP A 51 7.90 21.91 -6.30
CA ASP A 51 6.78 21.34 -5.52
C ASP A 51 6.46 19.87 -5.85
N GLU A 52 7.32 19.24 -6.66
CA GLU A 52 7.27 17.86 -7.21
C GLU A 52 6.98 16.75 -6.18
N VAL A 53 7.08 17.06 -4.88
CA VAL A 53 7.06 16.09 -3.80
C VAL A 53 5.66 15.89 -3.18
N HIS A 54 4.67 16.76 -3.43
CA HIS A 54 3.44 16.75 -2.62
C HIS A 54 2.47 15.61 -2.98
N GLY A 55 2.10 15.45 -4.25
CA GLY A 55 1.18 14.38 -4.66
C GLY A 55 1.77 12.98 -4.43
N LYS A 56 3.06 12.81 -4.73
CA LYS A 56 3.79 11.56 -4.45
C LYS A 56 3.85 11.26 -2.95
N LYS A 57 4.14 12.26 -2.10
CA LYS A 57 4.09 12.10 -0.63
C LYS A 57 2.70 11.68 -0.16
N LEU A 58 1.63 12.26 -0.71
CA LEU A 58 0.27 11.87 -0.35
C LEU A 58 -0.01 10.40 -0.64
N LEU A 59 0.36 9.91 -1.82
CA LEU A 59 0.19 8.49 -2.20
C LEU A 59 1.01 7.55 -1.31
N ILE A 60 2.28 7.89 -1.07
CA ILE A 60 3.16 7.10 -0.19
C ILE A 60 2.60 7.07 1.24
N SER A 61 2.21 8.22 1.78
CA SER A 61 1.61 8.32 3.11
C SER A 61 0.32 7.53 3.23
N SER A 62 -0.56 7.59 2.23
CA SER A 62 -1.78 6.77 2.18
C SER A 62 -1.47 5.28 2.19
N PHE A 63 -0.48 4.84 1.41
CA PHE A 63 -0.05 3.44 1.40
C PHE A 63 0.50 2.96 2.74
N PHE A 64 1.43 3.71 3.35
CA PHE A 64 1.97 3.35 4.67
C PHE A 64 0.91 3.41 5.76
N LEU A 65 -0.03 4.36 5.71
CA LEU A 65 -1.14 4.41 6.64
C LEU A 65 -2.00 3.14 6.56
N GLY A 66 -2.23 2.63 5.35
CA GLY A 66 -2.89 1.34 5.13
C GLY A 66 -2.11 0.17 5.74
N ILE A 67 -0.78 0.12 5.55
CA ILE A 67 0.09 -0.90 6.17
C ILE A 67 0.02 -0.83 7.69
N PHE A 68 0.09 0.35 8.29
CA PHE A 68 0.04 0.50 9.73
C PHE A 68 -1.32 0.11 10.31
N LEU A 69 -2.42 0.47 9.64
CA LEU A 69 -3.74 -0.01 10.01
C LEU A 69 -3.80 -1.54 9.95
N PHE A 70 -3.26 -2.14 8.88
CA PHE A 70 -3.20 -3.58 8.74
C PHE A 70 -2.44 -4.26 9.89
N LEU A 71 -1.23 -3.77 10.18
CA LEU A 71 -0.40 -4.25 11.28
C LEU A 71 -1.13 -4.13 12.62
N ALA A 72 -1.71 -2.96 12.89
CA ALA A 72 -2.45 -2.71 14.12
C ALA A 72 -3.64 -3.68 14.26
N LEU A 73 -4.42 -3.88 13.20
CA LEU A 73 -5.56 -4.82 13.23
C LEU A 73 -5.11 -6.27 13.38
N THR A 74 -3.99 -6.68 12.77
CA THR A 74 -3.53 -8.09 12.75
C THR A 74 -2.88 -8.49 14.06
N PHE A 75 -2.07 -7.62 14.64
CA PHE A 75 -1.34 -7.90 15.88
C PHE A 75 -2.10 -7.50 17.15
N THR A 76 -3.24 -6.81 17.05
CA THR A 76 -4.09 -6.54 18.21
C THR A 76 -4.76 -7.83 18.68
N PRO A 77 -4.57 -8.26 19.95
CA PRO A 77 -5.17 -9.48 20.48
C PRO A 77 -6.69 -9.45 20.42
N ALA A 78 -7.31 -10.57 20.05
CA ALA A 78 -8.77 -10.69 19.90
C ALA A 78 -9.58 -10.31 21.16
N ARG A 79 -9.00 -10.43 22.36
CA ARG A 79 -9.62 -9.99 23.62
C ARG A 79 -9.87 -8.48 23.75
N PHE A 80 -9.43 -7.68 22.78
CA PHE A 80 -9.58 -6.22 22.75
C PHE A 80 -10.43 -5.73 21.55
N GLU A 81 -11.54 -6.40 21.25
CA GLU A 81 -12.42 -6.06 20.12
C GLU A 81 -12.82 -4.57 20.10
N VAL A 82 -13.20 -4.01 21.25
CA VAL A 82 -13.57 -2.59 21.35
C VAL A 82 -12.41 -1.66 20.98
N ASN A 83 -11.17 -1.98 21.39
CA ASN A 83 -10.00 -1.18 20.99
C ASN A 83 -9.69 -1.31 19.50
N ARG A 84 -10.02 -2.46 18.89
CA ARG A 84 -9.78 -2.71 17.47
C ARG A 84 -10.62 -1.78 16.59
N GLU A 85 -11.87 -1.53 17.00
CA GLU A 85 -12.73 -0.55 16.33
C GLU A 85 -12.21 0.88 16.49
N TYR A 86 -11.83 1.30 17.70
CA TYR A 86 -11.27 2.64 17.92
C TYR A 86 -9.99 2.88 17.12
N ILE A 87 -9.10 1.88 17.04
CA ILE A 87 -7.89 1.94 16.21
C ILE A 87 -8.27 2.12 14.74
N LYS A 88 -9.20 1.31 14.23
CA LYS A 88 -9.66 1.40 12.83
C LYS A 88 -10.20 2.79 12.50
N TYR A 89 -11.08 3.33 13.34
CA TYR A 89 -11.64 4.67 13.14
C TYR A 89 -10.58 5.77 13.28
N GLY A 90 -9.60 5.61 14.16
CA GLY A 90 -8.46 6.53 14.27
C GLY A 90 -7.65 6.61 12.98
N PHE A 91 -7.33 5.48 12.36
CA PHE A 91 -6.65 5.45 11.07
C PHE A 91 -7.51 6.04 9.94
N TYR A 92 -8.81 5.77 9.91
CA TYR A 92 -9.71 6.39 8.93
C TYR A 92 -9.84 7.90 9.12
N PHE A 93 -9.82 8.37 10.37
CA PHE A 93 -9.78 9.80 10.66
C PHE A 93 -8.50 10.46 10.14
N ILE A 94 -7.33 9.84 10.35
CA ILE A 94 -6.07 10.31 9.79
C ILE A 94 -6.11 10.30 8.26
N PHE A 95 -6.70 9.28 7.65
CA PHE A 95 -6.86 9.21 6.20
C PHE A 95 -7.77 10.33 5.68
N LEU A 96 -8.86 10.64 6.39
CA LEU A 96 -9.73 11.77 6.07
C LEU A 96 -8.97 13.11 6.13
N LEU A 97 -8.09 13.31 7.12
CA LEU A 97 -7.24 14.50 7.19
C LEU A 97 -6.31 14.61 5.97
N LEU A 98 -5.78 13.50 5.46
CA LEU A 98 -4.99 13.50 4.22
C LEU A 98 -5.82 13.89 2.99
N LEU A 99 -7.09 13.48 2.92
CA LEU A 99 -8.00 13.88 1.83
C LEU A 99 -8.31 15.38 1.88
N ILE A 100 -8.54 15.92 3.07
CA ILE A 100 -8.73 17.37 3.27
C ILE A 100 -7.46 18.13 2.86
N TYR A 101 -6.29 17.64 3.26
CA TYR A 101 -5.02 18.23 2.85
C TYR A 101 -4.83 18.18 1.32
N ASN A 102 -5.20 17.08 0.66
CA ASN A 102 -5.19 16.98 -0.80
C ASN A 102 -6.09 18.04 -1.46
N ALA A 103 -7.30 18.24 -0.95
CA ALA A 103 -8.20 19.28 -1.45
C ALA A 103 -7.60 20.68 -1.27
N TRP A 104 -7.01 20.96 -0.11
CA TRP A 104 -6.34 22.23 0.17
C TRP A 104 -5.14 22.48 -0.77
N VAL A 105 -4.28 21.48 -0.98
CA VAL A 105 -3.16 21.55 -1.93
C VAL A 105 -3.69 21.83 -3.34
N SER A 106 -4.76 21.15 -3.76
CA SER A 106 -5.37 21.37 -5.07
C SER A 106 -5.83 22.82 -5.23
N ILE A 107 -6.49 23.39 -4.22
CA ILE A 107 -6.98 24.77 -4.27
C ILE A 107 -5.84 25.79 -4.33
N ARG A 108 -4.79 25.58 -3.52
CA ARG A 108 -3.72 26.57 -3.34
C ARG A 108 -2.74 26.62 -4.51
N PHE A 109 -2.44 25.48 -5.12
CA PHE A 109 -1.31 25.36 -6.06
C PHE A 109 -1.72 25.12 -7.53
N TYR A 110 -2.99 24.85 -7.82
CA TYR A 110 -3.47 24.52 -9.17
C TYR A 110 -4.50 25.52 -9.68
N LYS A 111 -4.53 25.69 -11.01
CA LYS A 111 -5.46 26.60 -11.70
C LYS A 111 -6.92 26.21 -11.47
N PRO A 112 -7.87 27.15 -11.36
CA PRO A 112 -9.26 26.85 -11.01
C PRO A 112 -9.91 25.78 -11.90
N GLU A 113 -9.59 25.81 -13.19
CA GLU A 113 -10.04 24.87 -14.22
C GLU A 113 -9.63 23.41 -13.98
N SER A 114 -8.53 23.15 -13.25
CA SER A 114 -8.00 21.80 -13.02
C SER A 114 -8.11 21.32 -11.56
N ARG A 115 -8.43 22.20 -10.60
CA ARG A 115 -8.48 21.89 -9.15
C ARG A 115 -9.36 20.69 -8.83
N ALA A 116 -10.59 20.71 -9.33
CA ALA A 116 -11.58 19.67 -9.03
C ALA A 116 -11.12 18.32 -9.57
N MET A 117 -10.72 18.28 -10.85
CA MET A 117 -10.27 17.06 -11.51
C MET A 117 -9.03 16.46 -10.84
N ARG A 118 -8.04 17.31 -10.50
CA ARG A 118 -6.83 16.88 -9.77
C ARG A 118 -7.17 16.33 -8.41
N SER A 119 -8.03 17.01 -7.64
CA SER A 119 -8.45 16.57 -6.31
C SER A 119 -9.19 15.23 -6.35
N ILE A 120 -10.09 15.04 -7.33
CA ILE A 120 -10.84 13.79 -7.52
C ILE A 120 -9.89 12.65 -7.87
N LEU A 121 -9.03 12.83 -8.89
CA LEU A 121 -8.09 11.80 -9.30
C LEU A 121 -7.15 11.42 -8.16
N MET A 122 -6.62 12.41 -7.45
CA MET A 122 -5.74 12.17 -6.31
C MET A 122 -6.44 11.45 -5.16
N THR A 123 -7.68 11.82 -4.86
CA THR A 123 -8.48 11.12 -3.85
C THR A 123 -8.67 9.65 -4.25
N PHE A 124 -9.01 9.39 -5.51
CA PHE A 124 -9.14 8.04 -6.03
C PHE A 124 -7.84 7.24 -5.89
N LEU A 125 -6.72 7.80 -6.33
CA LEU A 125 -5.40 7.16 -6.20
C LEU A 125 -5.02 6.94 -4.73
N MET A 126 -5.25 7.89 -3.84
CA MET A 126 -4.99 7.75 -2.41
C MET A 126 -5.82 6.63 -1.78
N VAL A 127 -7.09 6.48 -2.17
CA VAL A 127 -7.95 5.35 -1.74
C VAL A 127 -7.36 4.03 -2.23
N VAL A 128 -7.00 3.93 -3.51
CA VAL A 128 -6.37 2.73 -4.08
C VAL A 128 -5.09 2.38 -3.32
N TYR A 129 -4.21 3.35 -3.06
CA TYR A 129 -2.97 3.15 -2.32
C TYR A 129 -3.21 2.74 -0.86
N PHE A 130 -4.17 3.37 -0.17
CA PHE A 130 -4.53 3.04 1.20
C PHE A 130 -5.06 1.61 1.33
N TYR A 131 -6.02 1.21 0.49
CA TYR A 131 -6.53 -0.16 0.49
C TYR A 131 -5.49 -1.18 0.00
N SER A 132 -4.59 -0.79 -0.91
CA SER A 132 -3.47 -1.64 -1.31
C SER A 132 -2.51 -1.91 -0.15
N GLY A 133 -2.21 -0.90 0.68
CA GLY A 133 -1.43 -1.09 1.90
C GLY A 133 -2.17 -1.94 2.94
N MET A 134 -3.48 -1.71 3.10
CA MET A 134 -4.31 -2.39 4.09
C MET A 134 -4.58 -3.87 3.75
N LEU A 135 -4.88 -4.18 2.49
CA LEU A 135 -5.23 -5.53 2.02
C LEU A 135 -4.01 -6.29 1.48
N GLY A 136 -3.09 -5.61 0.79
CA GLY A 136 -1.85 -6.19 0.27
C GLY A 136 -0.77 -6.42 1.34
N GLY A 137 -0.90 -5.79 2.52
CA GLY A 137 0.01 -5.98 3.66
C GLY A 137 0.08 -7.42 4.18
N LEU A 138 -1.02 -8.19 4.10
CA LEU A 138 -1.06 -9.62 4.44
C LEU A 138 -0.02 -10.42 3.67
N MET A 139 0.08 -10.19 2.37
CA MET A 139 1.00 -10.94 1.53
C MET A 139 2.45 -10.50 1.76
N VAL A 140 2.71 -9.20 1.93
CA VAL A 140 4.08 -8.71 2.19
C VAL A 140 4.62 -9.26 3.51
N ILE A 141 3.80 -9.34 4.55
CA ILE A 141 4.22 -9.89 5.85
C ILE A 141 4.35 -11.41 5.79
N ALA A 142 3.47 -12.12 5.06
CA ALA A 142 3.66 -13.54 4.77
C ALA A 142 4.97 -13.80 4.01
N PHE A 143 5.34 -12.93 3.06
CA PHE A 143 6.59 -13.02 2.30
C PHE A 143 7.83 -12.70 3.11
N VAL A 144 7.80 -11.64 3.92
CA VAL A 144 8.91 -11.29 4.82
C VAL A 144 9.09 -12.38 5.86
N ALA A 145 8.00 -12.91 6.43
CA ALA A 145 8.04 -14.05 7.34
C ALA A 145 8.61 -15.29 6.65
N LEU A 146 8.19 -15.61 5.42
CA LEU A 146 8.73 -16.71 4.63
C LEU A 146 10.23 -16.53 4.34
N PHE A 147 10.67 -15.32 4.00
CA PHE A 147 12.09 -15.02 3.74
C PHE A 147 12.94 -15.17 5.00
N ILE A 148 12.42 -14.71 6.15
CA ILE A 148 13.06 -14.89 7.46
C ILE A 148 13.13 -16.37 7.83
N ILE A 149 12.07 -17.14 7.59
CA ILE A 149 12.03 -18.59 7.84
C ILE A 149 13.04 -19.32 6.95
N ILE A 150 13.06 -19.05 5.64
CA ILE A 150 14.02 -19.66 4.69
C ILE A 150 15.46 -19.30 5.10
N TYR A 151 15.73 -18.04 5.43
CA TYR A 151 17.04 -17.60 5.88
C TYR A 151 17.46 -18.30 7.18
N ALA A 152 16.55 -18.42 8.14
CA ALA A 152 16.77 -19.15 9.39
C ALA A 152 17.11 -20.62 9.12
N PHE A 153 16.39 -21.30 8.22
CA PHE A 153 16.65 -22.69 7.83
C PHE A 153 18.01 -22.87 7.13
N ILE A 154 18.37 -21.98 6.19
CA ILE A 154 19.68 -22.02 5.53
C ILE A 154 20.81 -21.87 6.55
N LYS A 155 20.65 -20.94 7.50
CA LYS A 155 21.63 -20.70 8.55
C LYS A 155 21.72 -21.88 9.54
N LEU A 156 20.58 -22.44 9.95
CA LEU A 156 20.52 -23.64 10.79
C LEU A 156 21.16 -24.86 10.12
N ARG A 157 20.90 -25.06 8.82
CA ARG A 157 21.52 -26.15 8.05
C ARG A 157 23.04 -26.03 8.04
N LYS A 158 23.57 -24.83 7.82
CA LYS A 158 25.02 -24.58 7.88
C LYS A 158 25.61 -24.91 9.26
N THR A 159 24.92 -24.56 10.33
CA THR A 159 25.37 -24.86 11.71
C THR A 159 25.33 -26.36 12.02
N LEU A 160 24.33 -27.09 11.51
CA LEU A 160 24.18 -28.53 11.74
C LEU A 160 25.13 -29.40 10.89
N THR A 161 25.63 -28.90 9.76
CA THR A 161 26.63 -29.60 8.92
C THR A 161 28.08 -29.38 9.33
N ILE A 162 28.36 -28.62 10.39
CA ILE A 162 29.71 -28.37 10.93
C ILE A 162 30.06 -29.34 12.09
N GLY A 163 29.14 -30.26 12.44
CA GLY A 163 29.38 -31.36 13.37
C GLY A 163 29.71 -32.66 12.66
#